data_AF-A0A348VBG5-F1
#
_entry.id   AF-A0A348VBG5-F1
#
_cell.length_a   1.000
_cell.length_b   1.000
_cell.length_c   1.000
_cell.angle_alpha   90.00
_cell.angle_beta   90.00
_cell.angle_gamma   90.00
#
_symmetry.space_group_name_H-M   'P 1'
#
loop_
_entity.id
_entity.type
_entity.pdbx_description
1 polymer ?
#
loop_
_entity_poly.entity_id
_entity_poly.type
_entity_poly.pdbx_seq_one_letter_code
_entity_poly.pdbx_strand_id
1 'polypeptide(L)'
;MTSQHNAFDTLLKCTLFIAFSFIFHVAPGQISHGGRPLSLQAGAIARAVVPVADLFVEMPSFDKQAALWRSQQEQSQFKSLEFAHKFFVHLRPDNSGMIFTSGSMKVWRVGIRSKGAYSLNLLFSKFHVPAGAKLFVYNADQTEVLGSFTQENNTELNLLPLQPIGGEELIVEYQEPLQADFAGEIEIGEVNHDYVGIFRAAEPRDPANSCHPNLICFPEDIQAGSGVVALIINGTTYCTGSLINNTAEDGTPYLITATHCLNNDYDASFLANKKYDLVAGRIVAFFNYNSPICGTDIRGPLQMTMASADSVLISERHDISLLKLKQVPPKEYQPWYLGWNAGTTPSAPFHGLHHPNGGIKKVAIEEGPLGIGSFDEPKYNMEPNSFWVVRDWETASTEGGSSGSPLLDKGKRIVGTLTGGVSQCSSTRGPDIYASLQKFWQVNGSLDNPNPVSYYLDPQGSQTAQMNGLNPYASEPFTKSHNFKTDEIPVETYFQSVPMFATGNTFGYTEFAEEFYVSTATQLQGVFISSPSTSNASNLNVRIKIYSGKDGPKQLLYEQPYDYSYRYYSNGSFSQTQRDMRHNVENYIGFTNPVTVTGSFYIAYS
;
A
#
# COMPACT_ATOMS: atom_id res chain seq x y z
N MET A 1 -40.04 -49.78 -54.92
CA MET A 1 -41.43 -49.50 -55.30
C MET A 1 -41.97 -48.43 -54.36
N THR A 2 -42.42 -47.32 -54.96
CA THR A 2 -43.42 -46.31 -54.50
C THR A 2 -43.18 -45.63 -53.14
N SER A 3 -42.66 -44.39 -53.05
CA SER A 3 -43.25 -43.07 -53.44
C SER A 3 -44.42 -42.66 -52.51
N GLN A 4 -44.64 -41.44 -52.02
CA GLN A 4 -44.37 -40.07 -52.49
C GLN A 4 -44.44 -39.05 -51.32
N HIS A 5 -43.63 -37.98 -51.47
CA HIS A 5 -43.86 -36.54 -51.25
C HIS A 5 -44.53 -35.90 -50.01
N ASN A 6 -43.75 -34.93 -49.45
CA ASN A 6 -44.04 -33.51 -49.16
C ASN A 6 -45.17 -33.18 -48.16
N ALA A 7 -45.16 -32.09 -47.38
CA ALA A 7 -44.24 -31.05 -46.91
C ALA A 7 -45.11 -30.21 -45.92
N PHE A 8 -44.52 -29.21 -45.25
CA PHE A 8 -45.11 -28.27 -44.26
C PHE A 8 -45.12 -28.79 -42.81
N ASP A 9 -44.70 -28.06 -41.78
CA ASP A 9 -43.93 -26.82 -41.66
C ASP A 9 -43.53 -26.68 -40.18
N THR A 10 -42.36 -26.06 -39.95
CA THR A 10 -41.95 -25.24 -38.80
C THR A 10 -42.06 -25.68 -37.31
N LEU A 11 -40.94 -25.37 -36.61
CA LEU A 11 -40.75 -25.12 -35.17
C LEU A 11 -40.76 -26.32 -34.19
N LEU A 12 -39.57 -26.81 -33.82
CA LEU A 12 -38.98 -26.58 -32.49
C LEU A 12 -37.58 -27.23 -32.40
N LYS A 13 -36.51 -26.49 -32.72
CA LYS A 13 -35.14 -26.84 -32.33
C LYS A 13 -34.79 -26.06 -31.07
N CYS A 14 -34.97 -26.66 -29.90
CA CYS A 14 -34.38 -26.17 -28.66
C CYS A 14 -32.96 -26.73 -28.52
N THR A 15 -31.99 -26.00 -29.04
CA THR A 15 -30.57 -26.20 -28.76
C THR A 15 -30.29 -25.64 -27.38
N LEU A 16 -30.00 -26.49 -26.41
CA LEU A 16 -29.59 -26.10 -25.06
C LEU A 16 -28.10 -25.68 -25.12
N PHE A 17 -27.82 -24.41 -25.39
CA PHE A 17 -26.51 -23.81 -25.14
C PHE A 17 -26.43 -23.48 -23.64
N ILE A 18 -25.80 -24.35 -22.85
CA ILE A 18 -25.43 -24.03 -21.48
C ILE A 18 -24.21 -23.10 -21.57
N ALA A 19 -24.46 -21.80 -21.51
CA ALA A 19 -23.44 -20.80 -21.24
C ALA A 19 -22.99 -21.00 -19.78
N PHE A 20 -21.85 -21.66 -19.58
CA PHE A 20 -21.17 -21.72 -18.30
C PHE A 20 -20.49 -20.36 -18.07
N SER A 21 -21.24 -19.37 -17.59
CA SER A 21 -20.65 -18.17 -17.00
C SER A 21 -19.89 -18.59 -15.75
N PHE A 22 -18.57 -18.70 -15.87
CA PHE A 22 -17.68 -18.65 -14.71
C PHE A 22 -17.83 -17.25 -14.09
N ILE A 23 -18.78 -17.11 -13.18
CA ILE A 23 -18.76 -16.02 -12.21
C ILE A 23 -17.59 -16.36 -11.29
N PHE A 24 -16.43 -15.76 -11.55
CA PHE A 24 -15.36 -15.73 -10.56
C PHE A 24 -15.91 -14.96 -9.35
N HIS A 25 -16.34 -15.68 -8.32
CA HIS A 25 -16.52 -15.11 -7.01
C HIS A 25 -15.14 -14.72 -6.51
N VAL A 26 -14.76 -13.47 -6.76
CA VAL A 26 -13.60 -12.84 -6.13
C VAL A 26 -13.98 -12.71 -4.65
N ALA A 27 -13.37 -13.52 -3.79
CA ALA A 27 -13.48 -13.33 -2.35
C ALA A 27 -12.54 -12.16 -1.96
N PRO A 28 -13.05 -10.94 -1.65
CA PRO A 28 -12.23 -9.89 -1.04
C PRO A 28 -11.71 -10.40 0.29
N GLY A 29 -10.43 -10.24 0.57
CA GLY A 29 -9.81 -11.09 1.58
C GLY A 29 -8.38 -10.75 1.93
N GLN A 30 -7.90 -9.52 1.76
CA GLN A 30 -6.63 -9.04 2.35
C GLN A 30 -6.69 -7.56 2.71
N ILE A 31 -7.90 -7.00 2.62
CA ILE A 31 -8.21 -5.62 2.90
C ILE A 31 -9.00 -5.62 4.21
N SER A 32 -8.85 -4.55 4.97
CA SER A 32 -9.69 -4.29 6.14
C SER A 32 -11.15 -4.08 5.69
N HIS A 33 -12.11 -4.85 6.23
CA HIS A 33 -13.53 -4.73 5.88
C HIS A 33 -14.27 -3.65 6.71
N GLY A 34 -13.54 -2.80 7.43
CA GLY A 34 -14.09 -1.72 8.24
C GLY A 34 -14.90 -2.19 9.46
N GLY A 35 -15.68 -1.28 10.05
CA GLY A 35 -16.32 -1.50 11.35
C GLY A 35 -15.52 -0.89 12.50
N ARG A 36 -15.91 -1.18 13.74
CA ARG A 36 -15.29 -0.61 14.94
C ARG A 36 -15.06 -1.71 15.98
N PRO A 37 -13.94 -1.67 16.72
CA PRO A 37 -13.76 -2.51 17.89
C PRO A 37 -14.85 -2.20 18.91
N LEU A 38 -15.07 -3.12 19.84
CA LEU A 38 -15.94 -2.85 20.97
C LEU A 38 -15.42 -1.66 21.76
N SER A 39 -16.34 -0.95 22.42
CA SER A 39 -15.97 0.04 23.43
C SER A 39 -14.97 -0.60 24.36
N LEU A 40 -13.86 0.11 24.64
CA LEU A 40 -12.88 -0.40 25.57
C LEU A 40 -13.52 -0.64 26.95
N GLN A 41 -14.67 -0.05 27.31
CA GLN A 41 -15.45 -0.39 28.52
C GLN A 41 -16.02 -1.81 28.53
N ALA A 42 -16.25 -2.42 27.37
CA ALA A 42 -16.65 -3.81 27.26
C ALA A 42 -15.61 -4.70 27.94
N GLY A 43 -16.08 -5.61 28.80
CA GLY A 43 -15.20 -6.45 29.63
C GLY A 43 -14.60 -5.74 30.85
N ALA A 44 -15.14 -4.60 31.32
CA ALA A 44 -14.67 -3.92 32.54
C ALA A 44 -14.60 -4.83 33.77
N ILE A 45 -15.58 -5.72 33.96
CA ILE A 45 -15.59 -6.69 35.06
C ILE A 45 -14.42 -7.68 34.90
N ALA A 46 -14.21 -8.21 33.70
CA ALA A 46 -13.08 -9.10 33.44
C ALA A 46 -11.72 -8.38 33.64
N ARG A 47 -11.62 -7.09 33.32
CA ARG A 47 -10.42 -6.26 33.62
C ARG A 47 -10.20 -6.00 35.10
N ALA A 48 -11.24 -5.89 35.90
CA ALA A 48 -11.10 -5.67 37.35
C ALA A 48 -10.44 -6.86 38.07
N VAL A 49 -10.44 -8.04 37.44
CA VAL A 49 -9.89 -9.29 37.98
C VAL A 49 -8.50 -9.60 37.41
N VAL A 50 -8.07 -8.91 36.34
CA VAL A 50 -6.77 -9.09 35.68
C VAL A 50 -5.85 -7.92 36.02
N PRO A 51 -4.65 -8.16 36.59
CA PRO A 51 -3.65 -7.11 36.78
C PRO A 51 -3.39 -6.29 35.51
N VAL A 52 -3.19 -4.97 35.65
CA VAL A 52 -2.94 -4.09 34.47
C VAL A 52 -1.70 -4.51 33.68
N ALA A 53 -0.69 -5.08 34.36
CA ALA A 53 0.50 -5.64 33.72
C ALA A 53 0.21 -6.87 32.86
N ASP A 54 -0.89 -7.60 33.10
CA ASP A 54 -1.27 -8.77 32.30
C ASP A 54 -2.10 -8.39 31.06
N LEU A 55 -2.57 -7.13 30.99
CA LEU A 55 -3.25 -6.60 29.80
C LEU A 55 -2.27 -6.22 28.69
N PHE A 56 -1.04 -5.83 29.02
CA PHE A 56 -0.02 -5.41 28.06
C PHE A 56 1.19 -6.32 28.11
N VAL A 57 1.56 -6.88 26.96
CA VAL A 57 2.84 -7.55 26.78
C VAL A 57 3.90 -6.52 26.44
N GLU A 58 4.88 -6.36 27.33
CA GLU A 58 6.03 -5.47 27.15
C GLU A 58 7.10 -6.13 26.29
N MET A 59 7.48 -5.49 25.19
CA MET A 59 8.62 -5.94 24.38
C MET A 59 9.95 -5.60 25.07
N PRO A 60 10.96 -6.48 24.97
CA PRO A 60 12.30 -6.19 25.48
C PRO A 60 12.89 -4.91 24.90
N SER A 61 13.77 -4.24 25.65
CA SER A 61 14.59 -3.16 25.10
C SER A 61 15.67 -3.71 24.17
N PHE A 62 16.04 -2.94 23.15
CA PHE A 62 17.17 -3.23 22.26
C PHE A 62 18.02 -1.98 22.03
N ASP A 63 19.22 -2.14 21.48
CA ASP A 63 20.09 -1.03 21.13
C ASP A 63 19.63 -0.37 19.81
N LYS A 64 18.87 0.72 19.95
CA LYS A 64 18.39 1.52 18.81
C LYS A 64 19.52 2.14 17.99
N GLN A 65 20.62 2.55 18.62
CA GLN A 65 21.72 3.21 17.91
C GLN A 65 22.47 2.20 17.04
N ALA A 66 22.68 0.99 17.55
CA ALA A 66 23.24 -0.11 16.78
C ALA A 66 22.32 -0.52 15.62
N ALA A 67 21.00 -0.54 15.83
CA ALA A 67 20.03 -0.83 14.76
C ALA A 67 20.07 0.23 13.65
N LEU A 68 20.04 1.52 14.00
CA LEU A 68 20.17 2.62 13.03
C LEU A 68 21.49 2.55 12.25
N TRP A 69 22.60 2.23 12.92
CA TRP A 69 23.89 2.13 12.27
C TRP A 69 23.95 0.96 11.26
N ARG A 70 23.39 -0.20 11.60
CA ARG A 70 23.29 -1.34 10.67
C ARG A 70 22.46 -1.00 9.43
N SER A 71 21.28 -0.43 9.63
CA SER A 71 20.41 0.01 8.53
C SER A 71 21.13 0.98 7.58
N GLN A 72 21.90 1.94 8.10
CA GLN A 72 22.67 2.89 7.27
C GLN A 72 23.85 2.25 6.51
N GLN A 73 24.51 1.23 7.07
CA GLN A 73 25.62 0.55 6.40
C GLN A 73 25.11 -0.38 5.28
N GLU A 74 24.01 -1.09 5.53
CA GLU A 74 23.39 -2.02 4.57
C GLU A 74 22.77 -1.28 3.37
N GLN A 75 22.30 -0.04 3.57
CA GLN A 75 21.84 0.87 2.50
C GLN A 75 22.89 1.16 1.42
N SER A 76 24.19 1.02 1.70
CA SER A 76 25.27 1.60 0.87
C SER A 76 25.40 1.01 -0.53
N GLN A 77 24.79 -0.14 -0.83
CA GLN A 77 24.80 -0.68 -2.19
C GLN A 77 23.43 -1.12 -2.70
N PHE A 78 22.68 -1.96 -1.98
CA PHE A 78 21.39 -2.48 -2.47
C PHE A 78 20.25 -1.49 -2.36
N LYS A 79 20.39 -0.43 -1.56
CA LYS A 79 19.35 0.58 -1.34
C LYS A 79 18.05 0.00 -0.76
N SER A 80 18.09 -1.15 -0.09
CA SER A 80 17.01 -1.60 0.79
C SER A 80 17.00 -0.72 2.06
N LEU A 81 15.88 -0.66 2.77
CA LEU A 81 15.79 0.10 4.03
C LEU A 81 15.25 -0.78 5.16
N GLU A 82 16.11 -1.26 6.05
CA GLU A 82 15.66 -1.83 7.31
C GLU A 82 15.16 -0.70 8.23
N PHE A 83 13.91 -0.78 8.68
CA PHE A 83 13.28 0.27 9.49
C PHE A 83 12.79 -0.19 10.86
N ALA A 84 12.65 -1.51 11.07
CA ALA A 84 12.07 -2.03 12.29
C ALA A 84 12.88 -3.18 12.90
N HIS A 85 12.89 -3.23 14.23
CA HIS A 85 13.44 -4.33 15.00
C HIS A 85 12.34 -5.37 15.25
N LYS A 86 12.62 -6.63 14.91
CA LYS A 86 11.65 -7.73 15.03
C LYS A 86 11.77 -8.46 16.36
N PHE A 87 10.66 -8.52 17.10
CA PHE A 87 10.49 -9.41 18.24
C PHE A 87 9.68 -10.63 17.82
N PHE A 88 10.21 -11.82 18.07
CA PHE A 88 9.46 -13.07 17.95
C PHE A 88 8.69 -13.32 19.25
N VAL A 89 7.38 -13.50 19.13
CA VAL A 89 6.45 -13.71 20.24
C VAL A 89 5.50 -14.86 19.92
N HIS A 90 4.70 -15.28 20.89
CA HIS A 90 3.70 -16.34 20.71
C HIS A 90 2.42 -15.99 21.46
N LEU A 91 1.81 -14.85 21.15
CA LEU A 91 0.65 -14.34 21.89
C LEU A 91 -0.63 -14.95 21.33
N ARG A 92 -1.41 -15.58 22.20
CA ARG A 92 -2.66 -16.29 21.89
C ARG A 92 -3.72 -16.05 22.97
N PRO A 93 -5.00 -16.35 22.65
CA PRO A 93 -6.08 -16.28 23.63
C PRO A 93 -5.84 -17.09 24.92
N ASP A 94 -5.11 -18.19 24.86
CA ASP A 94 -4.88 -19.10 26.00
C ASP A 94 -3.73 -18.67 26.94
N ASN A 95 -2.87 -17.74 26.51
CA ASN A 95 -1.65 -17.41 27.25
C ASN A 95 -1.41 -15.91 27.49
N SER A 96 -2.21 -15.02 26.90
CA SER A 96 -1.98 -13.58 26.94
C SER A 96 -3.28 -12.79 26.83
N GLY A 97 -3.27 -11.59 27.40
CA GLY A 97 -4.43 -10.71 27.40
C GLY A 97 -5.59 -11.26 28.22
N MET A 98 -6.80 -10.93 27.80
CA MET A 98 -8.03 -11.28 28.53
C MET A 98 -9.09 -11.83 27.58
N ILE A 99 -9.95 -12.71 28.11
CA ILE A 99 -11.14 -13.20 27.42
C ILE A 99 -12.38 -12.74 28.18
N PHE A 100 -13.40 -12.27 27.47
CA PHE A 100 -14.71 -11.95 28.02
C PHE A 100 -15.82 -12.17 26.99
N THR A 101 -17.08 -12.20 27.44
CA THR A 101 -18.24 -12.30 26.54
C THR A 101 -18.89 -10.93 26.39
N SER A 102 -19.29 -10.58 25.17
CA SER A 102 -20.08 -9.38 24.88
C SER A 102 -21.19 -9.74 23.89
N GLY A 103 -22.44 -9.68 24.34
CA GLY A 103 -23.58 -10.15 23.54
C GLY A 103 -23.42 -11.63 23.16
N SER A 104 -23.46 -11.92 21.85
CA SER A 104 -23.29 -13.27 21.27
C SER A 104 -21.85 -13.61 20.89
N MET A 105 -20.86 -12.81 21.34
CA MET A 105 -19.46 -12.95 20.96
C MET A 105 -18.58 -13.29 22.16
N LYS A 106 -17.65 -14.24 22.00
CA LYS A 106 -16.45 -14.41 22.81
C LYS A 106 -15.39 -13.45 22.29
N VAL A 107 -14.78 -12.66 23.17
CA VAL A 107 -13.83 -11.61 22.81
C VAL A 107 -12.50 -11.87 23.50
N TRP A 108 -11.42 -11.97 22.73
CA TRP A 108 -10.05 -11.91 23.23
C TRP A 108 -9.47 -10.53 22.98
N ARG A 109 -8.82 -9.94 23.98
CA ARG A 109 -8.16 -8.64 23.86
C ARG A 109 -6.78 -8.68 24.50
N VAL A 110 -5.74 -8.28 23.77
CA VAL A 110 -4.36 -8.17 24.28
C VAL A 110 -3.76 -6.83 23.88
N GLY A 111 -3.12 -6.16 24.83
CA GLY A 111 -2.28 -4.99 24.60
C GLY A 111 -0.83 -5.41 24.37
N ILE A 112 -0.11 -4.65 23.55
CA ILE A 112 1.30 -4.85 23.22
C ILE A 112 1.96 -3.49 23.34
N ARG A 113 3.08 -3.41 24.05
CA ARG A 113 3.85 -2.17 24.21
C ARG A 113 5.30 -2.39 23.82
N SER A 114 5.86 -1.50 23.01
CA SER A 114 7.28 -1.44 22.72
C SER A 114 7.76 0.00 22.81
N LYS A 115 8.28 0.36 23.99
CA LYS A 115 8.62 1.76 24.33
C LYS A 115 9.58 2.38 23.33
N GLY A 116 9.26 3.59 22.86
CA GLY A 116 10.05 4.38 21.95
C GLY A 116 9.83 4.08 20.46
N ALA A 117 8.88 3.19 20.11
CA ALA A 117 8.54 2.91 18.73
C ALA A 117 7.79 4.10 18.09
N TYR A 118 8.12 4.42 16.84
CA TYR A 118 7.34 5.37 16.05
C TYR A 118 6.01 4.75 15.58
N SER A 119 6.07 3.48 15.22
CA SER A 119 4.92 2.66 14.84
C SER A 119 5.20 1.20 15.18
N LEU A 120 4.13 0.40 15.23
CA LEU A 120 4.19 -1.04 15.40
C LEU A 120 3.45 -1.72 14.27
N ASN A 121 4.05 -2.76 13.71
CA ASN A 121 3.35 -3.69 12.82
C ASN A 121 3.43 -5.11 13.37
N LEU A 122 2.41 -5.91 13.09
CA LEU A 122 2.25 -7.27 13.61
C LEU A 122 2.22 -8.27 12.46
N LEU A 123 2.75 -9.46 12.72
CA LEU A 123 2.47 -10.65 11.93
C LEU A 123 1.68 -11.63 12.78
N PHE A 124 0.48 -12.00 12.32
CA PHE A 124 -0.17 -13.20 12.82
C PHE A 124 0.46 -14.42 12.14
N SER A 125 1.15 -15.24 12.92
CA SER A 125 1.74 -16.51 12.49
C SER A 125 0.70 -17.61 12.33
N LYS A 126 -0.49 -17.42 12.92
CA LYS A 126 -1.69 -18.21 12.69
C LYS A 126 -2.88 -17.26 12.58
N PHE A 127 -3.57 -17.34 11.46
CA PHE A 127 -4.82 -16.64 11.20
C PHE A 127 -5.72 -17.57 10.38
N HIS A 128 -6.61 -18.29 11.08
CA HIS A 128 -7.67 -19.07 10.49
C HIS A 128 -8.93 -18.88 11.33
N VAL A 129 -9.87 -18.07 10.85
CA VAL A 129 -11.05 -17.67 11.63
C VAL A 129 -12.37 -18.10 10.98
N PRO A 130 -13.40 -18.45 11.77
CA PRO A 130 -14.69 -18.90 11.27
C PRO A 130 -15.56 -17.74 10.78
N ALA A 131 -16.67 -18.09 10.13
CA ALA A 131 -17.69 -17.15 9.71
C ALA A 131 -18.19 -16.29 10.88
N GLY A 132 -18.38 -14.99 10.63
CA GLY A 132 -18.84 -14.03 11.63
C GLY A 132 -17.78 -13.57 12.63
N ALA A 133 -16.59 -14.17 12.65
CA ALA A 133 -15.48 -13.68 13.45
C ALA A 133 -14.87 -12.39 12.88
N LYS A 134 -14.36 -11.53 13.76
CA LYS A 134 -13.76 -10.24 13.42
C LYS A 134 -12.52 -9.98 14.25
N LEU A 135 -11.43 -9.60 13.61
CA LEU A 135 -10.21 -9.14 14.26
C LEU A 135 -10.02 -7.65 13.99
N PHE A 136 -9.71 -6.89 15.03
CA PHE A 136 -9.31 -5.49 14.97
C PHE A 136 -7.94 -5.32 15.60
N VAL A 137 -7.12 -4.44 15.02
CA VAL A 137 -5.86 -3.99 15.62
C VAL A 137 -5.85 -2.48 15.60
N TYR A 138 -5.59 -1.87 16.74
CA TYR A 138 -5.66 -0.43 16.89
C TYR A 138 -4.65 0.07 17.91
N ASN A 139 -4.19 1.30 17.77
CA ASN A 139 -3.36 1.92 18.81
C ASN A 139 -4.16 2.18 20.09
N ALA A 140 -3.46 2.36 21.21
CA ALA A 140 -4.07 2.49 22.55
C ALA A 140 -5.20 3.52 22.64
N ASP A 141 -5.19 4.45 21.72
CA ASP A 141 -6.07 5.57 21.64
C ASP A 141 -7.14 5.43 20.53
N GLN A 142 -7.00 4.52 19.57
CA GLN A 142 -7.97 4.21 18.49
C GLN A 142 -8.02 5.25 17.35
N THR A 143 -6.91 5.91 17.09
CA THR A 143 -6.70 6.84 15.94
C THR A 143 -6.65 6.13 14.62
N GLU A 144 -6.10 4.93 14.68
CA GLU A 144 -5.84 4.06 13.57
C GLU A 144 -6.39 2.71 13.97
N VAL A 145 -7.44 2.31 13.27
CA VAL A 145 -8.09 1.02 13.46
C VAL A 145 -7.94 0.26 12.16
N LEU A 146 -7.27 -0.88 12.23
CA LEU A 146 -7.29 -1.90 11.20
C LEU A 146 -8.34 -2.94 11.53
N GLY A 147 -9.01 -3.41 10.49
CA GLY A 147 -10.06 -4.40 10.56
C GLY A 147 -11.46 -3.82 10.31
N SER A 148 -12.48 -4.68 10.27
CA SER A 148 -12.42 -6.08 10.65
C SER A 148 -11.67 -6.93 9.62
N PHE A 149 -10.72 -7.73 10.08
CA PHE A 149 -10.26 -8.90 9.34
C PHE A 149 -11.15 -10.09 9.71
N THR A 150 -11.61 -10.85 8.72
CA THR A 150 -12.64 -11.87 8.86
C THR A 150 -12.20 -13.19 8.22
N GLN A 151 -13.11 -14.17 8.10
CA GLN A 151 -12.85 -15.42 7.38
C GLN A 151 -12.35 -15.20 5.96
N GLU A 152 -12.72 -14.06 5.35
CA GLU A 152 -12.33 -13.75 3.99
C GLU A 152 -10.81 -13.49 3.91
N ASN A 153 -10.17 -13.16 5.03
CA ASN A 153 -8.72 -12.99 5.16
C ASN A 153 -7.94 -14.29 5.44
N ASN A 154 -8.60 -15.44 5.49
CA ASN A 154 -7.90 -16.72 5.63
C ASN A 154 -7.07 -17.00 4.37
N THR A 155 -5.82 -17.42 4.55
CA THR A 155 -4.90 -17.78 3.46
C THR A 155 -4.35 -19.19 3.65
N GLU A 156 -3.85 -19.82 2.59
CA GLU A 156 -3.24 -21.17 2.66
C GLU A 156 -2.02 -21.22 3.60
N LEU A 157 -1.35 -20.08 3.82
CA LEU A 157 -0.23 -19.98 4.75
C LEU A 157 -0.69 -19.70 6.20
N ASN A 158 -1.97 -19.41 6.42
CA ASN A 158 -2.54 -18.95 7.68
C ASN A 158 -1.77 -17.75 8.26
N LEU A 159 -1.22 -16.89 7.40
CA LEU A 159 -0.52 -15.67 7.79
C LEU A 159 -1.41 -14.45 7.54
N LEU A 160 -1.30 -13.47 8.43
CA LEU A 160 -1.86 -12.14 8.23
C LEU A 160 -0.82 -11.08 8.64
N PRO A 161 -0.05 -10.52 7.69
CA PRO A 161 0.80 -9.37 7.94
C PRO A 161 -0.05 -8.10 8.00
N LEU A 162 0.24 -7.21 8.93
CA LEU A 162 -0.46 -5.94 9.08
C LEU A 162 0.45 -4.76 8.75
N GLN A 163 -0.13 -3.69 8.21
CA GLN A 163 0.58 -2.43 8.06
C GLN A 163 0.95 -1.82 9.43
N PRO A 164 1.97 -0.94 9.50
CA PRO A 164 2.30 -0.22 10.70
C PRO A 164 1.18 0.70 11.15
N ILE A 165 0.86 0.60 12.44
CA ILE A 165 -0.04 1.49 13.16
C ILE A 165 0.80 2.41 14.04
N GLY A 166 0.49 3.71 14.02
CA GLY A 166 1.25 4.72 14.75
C GLY A 166 1.21 4.55 16.27
N GLY A 167 2.34 4.80 16.91
CA GLY A 167 2.51 4.75 18.37
C GLY A 167 3.29 3.54 18.88
N GLU A 168 3.58 3.55 20.17
CA GLU A 168 4.34 2.51 20.88
C GLU A 168 3.47 1.45 21.56
N GLU A 169 2.15 1.56 21.43
CA GLU A 169 1.16 0.66 22.03
C GLU A 169 0.10 0.26 21.00
N LEU A 170 -0.14 -1.06 20.89
CA LEU A 170 -1.25 -1.63 20.11
C LEU A 170 -2.16 -2.46 20.99
N ILE A 171 -3.42 -2.54 20.60
CA ILE A 171 -4.41 -3.44 21.15
C ILE A 171 -4.93 -4.29 20.00
N VAL A 172 -4.92 -5.60 20.21
CA VAL A 172 -5.55 -6.58 19.33
C VAL A 172 -6.85 -7.01 19.99
N GLU A 173 -7.94 -7.00 19.23
CA GLU A 173 -9.25 -7.48 19.65
C GLU A 173 -9.79 -8.49 18.64
N TYR A 174 -9.95 -9.74 19.09
CA TYR A 174 -10.58 -10.81 18.31
C TYR A 174 -11.96 -11.12 18.87
N GLN A 175 -12.97 -11.05 18.02
CA GLN A 175 -14.36 -11.34 18.33
C GLN A 175 -14.78 -12.61 17.58
N GLU A 176 -15.20 -13.64 18.30
CA GLU A 176 -15.66 -14.92 17.75
C GLU A 176 -17.11 -15.19 18.18
N PRO A 177 -18.00 -15.61 17.27
CA PRO A 177 -19.35 -16.03 17.66
C PRO A 177 -19.32 -17.18 18.67
N LEU A 178 -20.20 -17.14 19.69
CA LEU A 178 -20.30 -18.23 20.68
C LEU A 178 -20.68 -19.58 20.07
N GLN A 179 -21.30 -19.57 18.89
CA GLN A 179 -21.71 -20.74 18.12
C GLN A 179 -20.99 -20.77 16.76
N ALA A 180 -19.67 -20.53 16.77
CA ALA A 180 -18.85 -20.68 15.57
C ALA A 180 -18.72 -22.14 15.13
N ASP A 181 -18.61 -22.37 13.82
CA ASP A 181 -18.48 -23.72 13.23
C ASP A 181 -17.19 -24.44 13.66
N PHE A 182 -16.14 -23.68 13.94
CA PHE A 182 -14.89 -24.13 14.53
C PHE A 182 -14.29 -23.02 15.39
N ALA A 183 -13.37 -23.38 16.30
CA ALA A 183 -12.64 -22.40 17.08
C ALA A 183 -11.53 -21.76 16.22
N GLY A 184 -11.50 -20.44 16.16
CA GLY A 184 -10.50 -19.70 15.41
C GLY A 184 -9.08 -19.90 15.95
N GLU A 185 -8.15 -20.06 15.02
CA GLU A 185 -6.72 -20.18 15.30
C GLU A 185 -6.04 -18.82 15.08
N ILE A 186 -5.74 -18.14 16.19
CA ILE A 186 -5.10 -16.83 16.20
C ILE A 186 -3.82 -16.90 17.02
N GLU A 187 -2.69 -16.51 16.44
CA GLU A 187 -1.40 -16.34 17.12
C GLU A 187 -0.66 -15.13 16.53
N ILE A 188 -0.28 -14.20 17.38
CA ILE A 188 0.66 -13.13 17.02
C ILE A 188 2.06 -13.72 17.19
N GLY A 189 2.76 -13.83 16.07
CA GLY A 189 4.10 -14.44 16.00
C GLY A 189 5.22 -13.40 16.01
N GLU A 190 4.93 -12.18 15.54
CA GLU A 190 5.94 -11.12 15.43
C GLU A 190 5.35 -9.77 15.83
N VAL A 191 6.15 -8.98 16.56
CA VAL A 191 5.93 -7.56 16.84
C VAL A 191 7.13 -6.80 16.31
N ASN A 192 6.92 -5.88 15.38
CA ASN A 192 8.00 -5.16 14.72
C ASN A 192 7.99 -3.69 15.17
N HIS A 193 9.07 -3.26 15.83
CA HIS A 193 9.29 -1.92 16.37
C HIS A 193 9.95 -1.03 15.33
N ASP A 194 9.20 -0.06 14.78
CA ASP A 194 9.75 0.95 13.87
C ASP A 194 10.63 1.95 14.64
N TYR A 195 11.93 1.91 14.36
CA TYR A 195 12.93 2.77 14.99
C TYR A 195 13.38 3.93 14.09
N VAL A 196 12.99 3.92 12.81
CA VAL A 196 13.30 4.95 11.80
C VAL A 196 12.18 5.99 11.70
N GLY A 197 10.93 5.53 11.70
CA GLY A 197 9.73 6.36 11.60
C GLY A 197 9.22 6.55 10.17
N ILE A 198 9.31 5.51 9.31
CA ILE A 198 9.03 5.57 7.86
C ILE A 198 7.67 6.18 7.48
N PHE A 199 6.67 6.15 8.36
CA PHE A 199 5.38 6.79 8.14
C PHE A 199 4.93 7.77 9.24
N ARG A 200 5.74 7.96 10.31
CA ARG A 200 5.30 8.61 11.56
C ARG A 200 6.29 9.59 12.17
N ALA A 201 7.58 9.53 11.84
CA ALA A 201 8.46 10.67 12.14
C ALA A 201 8.05 11.87 11.26
N ALA A 202 8.52 13.10 11.51
CA ALA A 202 8.65 14.02 10.38
C ALA A 202 9.54 13.28 9.38
N GLU A 203 9.14 13.15 8.10
CA GLU A 203 9.91 12.44 7.05
C GLU A 203 11.39 12.44 7.43
N PRO A 204 11.94 11.30 7.91
CA PRO A 204 13.16 11.34 8.66
C PRO A 204 14.30 11.85 7.79
N ARG A 205 14.64 13.13 7.99
CA ARG A 205 15.94 13.79 7.83
C ARG A 205 16.66 13.52 6.51
N ASP A 206 16.60 14.50 5.62
CA ASP A 206 17.62 15.57 5.61
C ASP A 206 17.04 16.84 4.94
N PRO A 207 17.33 18.08 5.41
CA PRO A 207 17.37 19.26 4.54
C PRO A 207 18.12 19.07 3.20
N ALA A 208 18.88 17.97 2.99
CA ALA A 208 19.48 17.57 1.72
C ALA A 208 18.55 16.85 0.71
N ASN A 209 17.36 16.36 1.10
CA ASN A 209 16.44 15.62 0.19
C ASN A 209 15.59 16.50 -0.72
N SER A 210 15.91 17.80 -0.83
CA SER A 210 15.26 18.72 -1.77
C SER A 210 15.40 18.31 -3.24
N CYS A 211 16.29 17.36 -3.55
CA CYS A 211 16.56 16.95 -4.93
C CYS A 211 15.49 16.00 -5.51
N HIS A 212 14.65 15.36 -4.68
CA HIS A 212 13.61 14.44 -5.15
C HIS A 212 12.28 15.16 -5.43
N PRO A 213 11.90 15.36 -6.70
CA PRO A 213 10.61 15.93 -7.05
C PRO A 213 9.48 14.93 -6.82
N ASN A 214 8.31 15.44 -6.46
CA ASN A 214 7.09 14.65 -6.33
C ASN A 214 6.60 14.15 -7.69
N LEU A 215 5.96 12.98 -7.71
CA LEU A 215 5.36 12.39 -8.92
C LEU A 215 4.51 13.38 -9.71
N ILE A 216 3.69 14.16 -9.03
CA ILE A 216 2.75 15.11 -9.64
C ILE A 216 3.44 16.25 -10.40
N CYS A 217 4.74 16.47 -10.20
CA CYS A 217 5.53 17.41 -11.00
C CYS A 217 5.73 16.93 -12.45
N PHE A 218 5.51 15.63 -12.72
CA PHE A 218 5.64 14.99 -14.04
C PHE A 218 4.32 14.34 -14.44
N PRO A 219 3.39 15.09 -15.07
CA PRO A 219 2.07 14.59 -15.43
C PRO A 219 2.09 13.31 -16.27
N GLU A 220 3.11 13.13 -17.11
CA GLU A 220 3.33 11.94 -17.93
C GLU A 220 3.63 10.66 -17.13
N ASP A 221 4.06 10.79 -15.88
CA ASP A 221 4.36 9.67 -15.00
C ASP A 221 3.19 9.31 -14.09
N ILE A 222 2.15 10.15 -13.96
CA ILE A 222 1.05 9.95 -13.01
C ILE A 222 0.39 8.58 -13.20
N GLN A 223 0.04 8.22 -14.44
CA GLN A 223 -0.63 6.96 -14.75
C GLN A 223 0.26 5.75 -14.45
N ALA A 224 1.51 5.76 -14.90
CA ALA A 224 2.46 4.68 -14.60
C ALA A 224 2.72 4.57 -13.09
N GLY A 225 2.83 5.73 -12.42
CA GLY A 225 3.00 5.86 -10.99
C GLY A 225 1.88 5.24 -10.17
N SER A 226 0.64 5.20 -10.65
CA SER A 226 -0.46 4.51 -9.97
C SER A 226 -0.23 2.99 -9.81
N GLY A 227 0.62 2.39 -10.64
CA GLY A 227 1.03 0.99 -10.52
C GLY A 227 2.26 0.74 -9.66
N VAL A 228 2.95 1.79 -9.21
CA VAL A 228 4.15 1.70 -8.36
C VAL A 228 3.72 1.80 -6.90
N VAL A 229 4.18 0.85 -6.08
CA VAL A 229 3.78 0.70 -4.68
C VAL A 229 4.99 0.67 -3.76
N ALA A 230 4.84 1.24 -2.57
CA ALA A 230 5.76 0.98 -1.47
C ALA A 230 5.48 -0.41 -0.89
N LEU A 231 6.52 -1.12 -0.48
CA LEU A 231 6.44 -2.46 0.07
C LEU A 231 7.05 -2.47 1.48
N ILE A 232 6.30 -2.98 2.44
CA ILE A 232 6.88 -3.53 3.67
C ILE A 232 7.02 -5.02 3.49
N ILE A 233 8.24 -5.51 3.63
CA ILE A 233 8.59 -6.90 3.42
C ILE A 233 9.02 -7.50 4.74
N ASN A 234 8.39 -8.63 5.09
CA ASN A 234 8.65 -9.36 6.32
C ASN A 234 8.56 -8.47 7.58
N GLY A 235 7.78 -7.38 7.54
CA GLY A 235 7.57 -6.46 8.66
C GLY A 235 8.74 -5.53 9.04
N THR A 236 9.91 -5.65 8.40
CA THR A 236 11.13 -4.92 8.80
C THR A 236 11.83 -4.17 7.69
N THR A 237 11.63 -4.58 6.45
CA THR A 237 12.33 -4.00 5.29
C THR A 237 11.35 -3.21 4.45
N TYR A 238 11.76 -2.00 4.05
CA TYR A 238 11.02 -1.14 3.14
C TYR A 238 11.69 -1.18 1.76
N CYS A 239 10.89 -1.44 0.73
CA CYS A 239 11.29 -1.50 -0.67
C CYS A 239 10.20 -0.87 -1.56
N THR A 240 10.41 -0.88 -2.88
CA THR A 240 9.43 -0.51 -3.90
C THR A 240 9.09 -1.73 -4.78
N GLY A 241 7.88 -1.76 -5.33
CA GLY A 241 7.50 -2.70 -6.37
C GLY A 241 6.57 -2.06 -7.40
N SER A 242 6.27 -2.77 -8.47
CA SER A 242 5.34 -2.29 -9.50
C SER A 242 4.45 -3.40 -10.05
N LEU A 243 3.18 -3.06 -10.28
CA LEU A 243 2.25 -3.95 -10.97
C LEU A 243 2.64 -4.05 -12.44
N ILE A 244 2.63 -5.25 -13.01
CA ILE A 244 3.09 -5.51 -14.38
C ILE A 244 2.05 -6.28 -15.17
N ASN A 245 1.78 -5.82 -16.39
CA ASN A 245 0.81 -6.42 -17.30
C ASN A 245 1.39 -7.65 -18.03
N ASN A 246 0.52 -8.49 -18.60
CA ASN A 246 0.89 -9.63 -19.43
C ASN A 246 0.11 -9.60 -20.76
N THR A 247 0.57 -10.33 -21.78
CA THR A 247 -0.04 -10.29 -23.13
C THR A 247 -1.47 -10.85 -23.22
N ALA A 248 -1.97 -11.52 -22.19
CA ALA A 248 -3.38 -11.90 -22.10
C ALA A 248 -4.29 -10.75 -21.63
N GLU A 249 -3.72 -9.67 -21.09
CA GLU A 249 -4.43 -8.49 -20.55
C GLU A 249 -5.57 -8.88 -19.58
N ASP A 250 -5.33 -9.93 -18.80
CA ASP A 250 -6.35 -10.61 -18.00
C ASP A 250 -6.56 -10.02 -16.60
N GLY A 251 -5.81 -8.98 -16.24
CA GLY A 251 -5.87 -8.37 -14.92
C GLY A 251 -5.25 -9.25 -13.82
N THR A 252 -4.41 -10.23 -14.14
CA THR A 252 -3.62 -10.96 -13.13
C THR A 252 -2.68 -9.99 -12.39
N PRO A 253 -2.78 -9.85 -11.06
CA PRO A 253 -2.08 -8.81 -10.29
C PRO A 253 -0.63 -9.20 -9.99
N TYR A 254 0.17 -9.36 -11.05
CA TYR A 254 1.60 -9.57 -10.92
C TYR A 254 2.29 -8.32 -10.37
N LEU A 255 3.19 -8.53 -9.41
CA LEU A 255 3.99 -7.50 -8.76
C LEU A 255 5.46 -7.84 -8.97
N ILE A 256 6.21 -6.97 -9.65
CA ILE A 256 7.65 -7.13 -9.87
C ILE A 256 8.44 -6.26 -8.89
N THR A 257 9.51 -6.83 -8.32
CA THR A 257 10.41 -6.16 -7.36
C THR A 257 11.81 -6.81 -7.42
N ALA A 258 12.74 -6.34 -6.58
CA ALA A 258 14.08 -6.91 -6.48
C ALA A 258 14.11 -8.17 -5.60
N THR A 259 15.02 -9.11 -5.89
CA THR A 259 15.14 -10.34 -5.10
C THR A 259 15.78 -10.10 -3.74
N HIS A 260 16.72 -9.15 -3.65
CA HIS A 260 17.42 -8.82 -2.41
C HIS A 260 16.45 -8.33 -1.31
N CYS A 261 15.37 -7.65 -1.71
CA CYS A 261 14.27 -7.26 -0.85
C CYS A 261 13.59 -8.46 -0.16
N LEU A 262 13.56 -9.63 -0.82
CA LEU A 262 12.89 -10.84 -0.33
C LEU A 262 13.82 -11.80 0.42
N ASN A 263 15.13 -11.65 0.26
CA ASN A 263 16.13 -12.54 0.85
C ASN A 263 17.07 -11.87 1.85
N ASN A 264 16.71 -10.67 2.30
CA ASN A 264 17.47 -9.90 3.29
C ASN A 264 18.90 -9.63 2.81
N ASP A 265 19.04 -9.02 1.64
CA ASP A 265 20.33 -8.61 1.06
C ASP A 265 21.34 -9.76 0.94
N TYR A 266 20.84 -10.90 0.45
CA TYR A 266 21.58 -12.15 0.28
C TYR A 266 22.19 -12.67 1.60
N ASP A 267 21.46 -12.51 2.71
CA ASP A 267 21.85 -13.09 3.99
C ASP A 267 22.03 -14.62 3.87
N ALA A 268 23.18 -15.10 4.34
CA ALA A 268 23.56 -16.50 4.19
C ALA A 268 22.59 -17.45 4.93
N SER A 269 22.01 -17.02 6.05
CA SER A 269 21.07 -17.83 6.83
C SER A 269 19.72 -17.95 6.13
N PHE A 270 19.27 -16.88 5.47
CA PHE A 270 18.10 -16.92 4.60
C PHE A 270 18.34 -17.81 3.39
N LEU A 271 19.44 -17.61 2.66
CA LEU A 271 19.77 -18.37 1.45
C LEU A 271 19.97 -19.87 1.70
N ALA A 272 20.28 -20.27 2.93
CA ALA A 272 20.34 -21.68 3.33
C ALA A 272 18.95 -22.35 3.36
N ASN A 273 17.86 -21.59 3.56
CA ASN A 273 16.51 -22.11 3.73
C ASN A 273 15.53 -21.66 2.64
N LYS A 274 15.83 -20.57 1.92
CA LYS A 274 15.11 -20.05 0.73
C LYS A 274 13.59 -19.98 0.89
N LYS A 275 13.13 -19.50 2.04
CA LYS A 275 11.69 -19.45 2.40
C LYS A 275 10.95 -18.28 1.70
N TYR A 276 11.11 -18.15 0.39
CA TYR A 276 10.56 -17.06 -0.40
C TYR A 276 9.03 -16.98 -0.35
N ASP A 277 8.33 -18.11 -0.37
CA ASP A 277 6.85 -18.15 -0.24
C ASP A 277 6.37 -17.54 1.10
N LEU A 278 7.11 -17.80 2.18
CA LEU A 278 6.77 -17.22 3.48
C LEU A 278 7.03 -15.72 3.51
N VAL A 279 8.10 -15.23 2.85
CA VAL A 279 8.37 -13.79 2.77
C VAL A 279 7.34 -13.08 1.87
N ALA A 280 7.02 -13.66 0.71
CA ALA A 280 5.97 -13.18 -0.18
C ALA A 280 4.61 -13.13 0.54
N GLY A 281 4.28 -14.14 1.33
CA GLY A 281 3.09 -14.17 2.17
C GLY A 281 3.04 -13.11 3.27
N ARG A 282 4.15 -12.41 3.54
CA ARG A 282 4.30 -11.39 4.61
C ARG A 282 4.46 -9.96 4.09
N ILE A 283 4.25 -9.72 2.80
CA ILE A 283 4.36 -8.37 2.24
C ILE A 283 3.13 -7.53 2.59
N VAL A 284 3.31 -6.21 2.65
CA VAL A 284 2.21 -5.23 2.64
C VAL A 284 2.54 -4.17 1.60
N ALA A 285 1.69 -4.01 0.60
CA ALA A 285 1.82 -3.04 -0.48
C ALA A 285 0.95 -1.81 -0.22
N PHE A 286 1.52 -0.62 -0.39
CA PHE A 286 0.86 0.68 -0.21
C PHE A 286 0.67 1.37 -1.56
N PHE A 287 -0.59 1.62 -1.89
CA PHE A 287 -1.01 2.31 -3.11
C PHE A 287 -1.18 3.80 -2.85
N ASN A 288 -0.98 4.60 -3.90
CA ASN A 288 -1.16 6.06 -3.87
C ASN A 288 -0.42 6.79 -2.74
N TYR A 289 0.67 6.21 -2.20
CA TYR A 289 1.52 6.86 -1.20
C TYR A 289 2.42 7.92 -1.85
N ASN A 290 1.81 8.98 -2.39
CA ASN A 290 2.47 10.09 -3.07
C ASN A 290 1.92 11.44 -2.59
N SER A 291 2.69 12.52 -2.76
CA SER A 291 2.15 13.86 -2.56
C SER A 291 1.12 14.21 -3.64
N PRO A 292 0.01 14.90 -3.30
CA PRO A 292 -0.94 15.43 -4.26
C PRO A 292 -0.47 16.75 -4.88
N ILE A 293 0.60 17.39 -4.37
CA ILE A 293 1.13 18.67 -4.88
C ILE A 293 2.63 18.62 -5.13
N CYS A 294 3.11 19.42 -6.08
CA CYS A 294 4.50 19.35 -6.53
C CYS A 294 5.46 19.92 -5.49
N GLY A 295 5.24 21.17 -5.05
CA GLY A 295 6.21 21.93 -4.25
C GLY A 295 6.24 21.63 -2.74
N THR A 296 5.42 20.72 -2.24
CA THR A 296 5.39 20.38 -0.81
C THR A 296 5.11 18.90 -0.64
N ASP A 297 5.85 18.29 0.28
CA ASP A 297 5.66 16.90 0.65
C ASP A 297 4.49 16.80 1.63
N ILE A 298 3.35 16.34 1.09
CA ILE A 298 2.22 15.89 1.89
C ILE A 298 2.20 14.37 1.79
N ARG A 299 2.08 13.69 2.93
CA ARG A 299 2.04 12.23 2.94
C ARG A 299 0.79 11.73 2.22
N GLY A 300 0.96 10.69 1.40
CA GLY A 300 -0.19 10.00 0.81
C GLY A 300 -0.96 9.17 1.84
N PRO A 301 -2.15 8.66 1.48
CA PRO A 301 -2.95 7.78 2.31
C PRO A 301 -2.20 6.49 2.68
N LEU A 302 -2.42 6.02 3.91
CA LEU A 302 -1.89 4.75 4.42
C LEU A 302 -2.96 3.67 4.57
N GLN A 303 -4.19 3.97 4.16
CA GLN A 303 -5.34 3.07 4.25
C GLN A 303 -5.53 2.25 2.97
N MET A 304 -4.82 2.62 1.89
CA MET A 304 -4.89 1.95 0.60
C MET A 304 -3.82 0.87 0.52
N THR A 305 -4.03 -0.23 1.24
CA THR A 305 -3.07 -1.33 1.31
C THR A 305 -3.62 -2.66 0.89
N MET A 306 -2.70 -3.55 0.52
CA MET A 306 -2.94 -4.97 0.28
C MET A 306 -1.86 -5.79 0.99
N ALA A 307 -2.23 -6.92 1.57
CA ALA A 307 -1.33 -7.81 2.30
C ALA A 307 -1.08 -9.08 1.50
N SER A 308 0.11 -9.69 1.63
CA SER A 308 0.48 -11.02 1.11
C SER A 308 0.46 -11.20 -0.43
N ALA A 309 1.39 -12.02 -0.89
CA ALA A 309 1.51 -12.47 -2.27
C ALA A 309 1.98 -13.92 -2.35
N ASP A 310 1.85 -14.52 -3.52
CA ASP A 310 2.57 -15.72 -3.92
C ASP A 310 3.91 -15.37 -4.54
N SER A 311 4.93 -16.18 -4.26
CA SER A 311 6.14 -16.15 -5.08
C SER A 311 5.86 -16.87 -6.40
N VAL A 312 6.08 -16.20 -7.53
CA VAL A 312 5.83 -16.77 -8.86
C VAL A 312 7.16 -17.21 -9.47
N LEU A 313 8.14 -16.31 -9.45
CA LEU A 313 9.47 -16.57 -9.97
C LEU A 313 10.46 -15.69 -9.21
N ILE A 314 11.58 -16.30 -8.79
CA ILE A 314 12.62 -15.65 -7.99
C ILE A 314 13.97 -15.85 -8.68
N SER A 315 14.68 -14.76 -8.98
CA SER A 315 16.02 -14.83 -9.56
C SER A 315 17.05 -14.18 -8.65
N GLU A 316 17.79 -15.00 -7.90
CA GLU A 316 18.92 -14.54 -7.07
C GLU A 316 20.05 -13.96 -7.93
N ARG A 317 20.33 -14.52 -9.10
CA ARG A 317 21.48 -14.10 -9.92
C ARG A 317 21.21 -12.81 -10.71
N HIS A 318 19.95 -12.48 -10.97
CA HIS A 318 19.57 -11.28 -11.74
C HIS A 318 18.88 -10.23 -10.87
N ASP A 319 18.72 -10.49 -9.57
CA ASP A 319 18.08 -9.60 -8.61
C ASP A 319 16.70 -9.06 -9.04
N ILE A 320 15.87 -9.92 -9.62
CA ILE A 320 14.52 -9.60 -10.04
C ILE A 320 13.58 -10.75 -9.70
N SER A 321 12.42 -10.41 -9.14
CA SER A 321 11.43 -11.36 -8.66
C SER A 321 10.04 -10.95 -9.13
N LEU A 322 9.26 -11.94 -9.57
CA LEU A 322 7.86 -11.81 -9.90
C LEU A 322 7.04 -12.45 -8.77
N LEU A 323 6.16 -11.65 -8.18
CA LEU A 323 5.17 -12.06 -7.21
C LEU A 323 3.77 -11.94 -7.82
N LYS A 324 2.77 -12.51 -7.16
CA LYS A 324 1.36 -12.31 -7.51
C LYS A 324 0.58 -11.98 -6.24
N LEU A 325 -0.01 -10.80 -6.17
CA LEU A 325 -0.91 -10.46 -5.06
C LEU A 325 -2.04 -11.49 -5.01
N LYS A 326 -2.47 -11.92 -3.81
CA LYS A 326 -3.54 -12.94 -3.74
C LYS A 326 -4.89 -12.40 -4.22
N GLN A 327 -5.00 -11.08 -4.37
CA GLN A 327 -6.23 -10.41 -4.80
C GLN A 327 -5.93 -9.38 -5.87
N VAL A 328 -6.94 -9.07 -6.66
CA VAL A 328 -6.91 -7.92 -7.56
C VAL A 328 -7.03 -6.65 -6.71
N PRO A 329 -6.17 -5.64 -6.89
CA PRO A 329 -6.30 -4.37 -6.18
C PRO A 329 -7.65 -3.71 -6.45
N PRO A 330 -8.34 -3.17 -5.42
CA PRO A 330 -9.62 -2.49 -5.60
C PRO A 330 -9.56 -1.37 -6.64
N LYS A 331 -10.64 -1.17 -7.39
CA LYS A 331 -10.75 -0.08 -8.38
C LYS A 331 -10.56 1.30 -7.75
N GLU A 332 -10.94 1.46 -6.49
CA GLU A 332 -10.77 2.67 -5.69
C GLU A 332 -9.30 3.07 -5.54
N TYR A 333 -8.38 2.11 -5.59
CA TYR A 333 -6.94 2.36 -5.53
C TYR A 333 -6.39 2.82 -6.88
N GLN A 334 -7.21 2.79 -7.94
CA GLN A 334 -6.87 3.13 -9.32
C GLN A 334 -5.61 2.39 -9.81
N PRO A 335 -5.55 1.05 -9.68
CA PRO A 335 -4.36 0.31 -10.05
C PRO A 335 -4.08 0.45 -11.55
N TRP A 336 -2.81 0.57 -11.89
CA TRP A 336 -2.34 0.52 -13.27
C TRP A 336 -1.30 -0.58 -13.40
N TYR A 337 -1.47 -1.50 -14.34
CA TYR A 337 -0.52 -2.59 -14.55
C TYR A 337 0.42 -2.13 -15.64
N LEU A 338 1.66 -1.82 -15.30
CA LEU A 338 2.58 -1.20 -16.23
C LEU A 338 2.89 -2.16 -17.38
N GLY A 339 3.03 -1.59 -18.58
CA GLY A 339 3.59 -2.32 -19.71
C GLY A 339 5.08 -2.60 -19.49
N TRP A 340 5.65 -3.44 -20.33
CA TRP A 340 7.06 -3.80 -20.26
C TRP A 340 7.72 -3.74 -21.64
N ASN A 341 9.04 -3.60 -21.65
CA ASN A 341 9.89 -3.62 -22.82
C ASN A 341 11.10 -4.52 -22.54
N ALA A 342 11.09 -5.71 -23.14
CA ALA A 342 12.15 -6.71 -23.10
C ALA A 342 13.10 -6.61 -24.32
N GLY A 343 13.01 -5.53 -25.11
CA GLY A 343 13.90 -5.26 -26.23
C GLY A 343 15.32 -4.87 -25.81
N THR A 344 16.27 -4.97 -26.74
CA THR A 344 17.70 -4.70 -26.50
C THR A 344 18.09 -3.23 -26.52
N THR A 345 17.24 -2.36 -27.07
CA THR A 345 17.51 -0.93 -27.24
C THR A 345 16.31 -0.10 -26.79
N PRO A 346 16.00 -0.07 -25.48
CA PRO A 346 14.96 0.83 -24.99
C PRO A 346 15.39 2.29 -25.18
N SER A 347 14.42 3.20 -25.27
CA SER A 347 14.67 4.61 -25.61
C SER A 347 14.48 5.53 -24.41
N ALA A 348 15.39 6.50 -24.26
CA ALA A 348 15.32 7.58 -23.29
C ALA A 348 14.22 8.62 -23.64
N PRO A 349 13.76 9.47 -22.70
CA PRO A 349 14.19 9.53 -21.30
C PRO A 349 13.76 8.29 -20.50
N PHE A 350 14.57 7.94 -19.51
CA PHE A 350 14.29 6.88 -18.56
C PHE A 350 13.85 7.46 -17.22
N HIS A 351 12.78 6.91 -16.66
CA HIS A 351 12.20 7.40 -15.41
C HIS A 351 12.26 6.30 -14.36
N GLY A 352 12.91 6.57 -13.22
CA GLY A 352 12.81 5.78 -12.01
C GLY A 352 11.67 6.29 -11.14
N LEU A 353 10.65 5.47 -10.90
CA LEU A 353 9.54 5.81 -10.00
C LEU A 353 9.68 5.02 -8.70
N HIS A 354 9.98 5.69 -7.58
CA HIS A 354 10.47 5.01 -6.39
C HIS A 354 10.01 5.65 -5.06
N HIS A 355 10.17 4.92 -3.96
CA HIS A 355 9.92 5.41 -2.60
C HIS A 355 11.23 5.53 -1.80
N PRO A 356 11.99 6.63 -1.94
CA PRO A 356 13.25 6.80 -1.22
C PRO A 356 13.00 7.12 0.26
N ASN A 357 13.87 6.60 1.11
CA ASN A 357 13.96 6.73 2.57
C ASN A 357 12.68 6.40 3.35
N GLY A 358 11.85 5.48 2.84
CA GLY A 358 10.55 5.20 3.45
C GLY A 358 9.46 6.24 3.12
N GLY A 359 9.79 7.22 2.28
CA GLY A 359 8.95 8.36 1.98
C GLY A 359 7.95 8.14 0.85
N ILE A 360 7.22 9.21 0.57
CA ILE A 360 6.27 9.29 -0.55
C ILE A 360 6.97 9.09 -1.90
N LYS A 361 6.20 8.69 -2.91
CA LYS A 361 6.70 8.41 -4.26
C LYS A 361 7.35 9.63 -4.91
N LYS A 362 8.52 9.40 -5.51
CA LYS A 362 9.35 10.40 -6.21
C LYS A 362 9.73 9.93 -7.62
N VAL A 363 10.29 10.85 -8.41
CA VAL A 363 10.76 10.61 -9.78
C VAL A 363 12.25 10.92 -9.89
N ALA A 364 13.01 10.03 -10.51
CA ALA A 364 14.36 10.27 -11.01
C ALA A 364 14.39 10.13 -12.54
N ILE A 365 15.15 10.96 -13.25
CA ILE A 365 15.14 11.00 -14.72
C ILE A 365 16.57 10.94 -15.27
N GLU A 366 16.78 10.01 -16.20
CA GLU A 366 17.99 9.88 -17.04
C GLU A 366 17.61 10.21 -18.49
N GLU A 367 18.19 11.27 -19.05
CA GLU A 367 17.89 11.76 -20.40
C GLU A 367 18.69 11.01 -21.48
N GLY A 368 19.79 10.37 -21.09
CA GLY A 368 20.71 9.65 -21.96
C GLY A 368 20.41 8.15 -22.13
N PRO A 369 21.24 7.44 -22.94
CA PRO A 369 21.12 6.00 -23.12
C PRO A 369 21.65 5.22 -21.91
N LEU A 370 21.04 4.06 -21.64
CA LEU A 370 21.53 3.14 -20.62
C LEU A 370 22.81 2.42 -21.06
N GLY A 371 23.70 2.19 -20.10
CA GLY A 371 24.80 1.24 -20.23
C GLY A 371 24.36 -0.19 -19.92
N ILE A 372 25.23 -1.16 -20.21
CA ILE A 372 25.13 -2.53 -19.70
C ILE A 372 26.32 -2.77 -18.77
N GLY A 373 26.07 -3.39 -17.63
CA GLY A 373 27.10 -3.68 -16.64
C GLY A 373 26.74 -4.81 -15.71
N SER A 374 27.56 -4.96 -14.67
CA SER A 374 27.42 -5.95 -13.62
C SER A 374 27.23 -5.26 -12.27
N PHE A 375 26.62 -5.96 -11.33
CA PHE A 375 26.70 -5.62 -9.91
C PHE A 375 27.86 -6.41 -9.29
N ASP A 376 29.08 -5.86 -9.44
CA ASP A 376 30.34 -6.55 -9.12
C ASP A 376 30.72 -6.41 -7.64
N GLU A 377 30.02 -7.13 -6.77
CA GLU A 377 30.37 -7.25 -5.36
C GLU A 377 30.71 -8.73 -5.03
N PRO A 378 31.96 -9.06 -4.63
CA PRO A 378 32.41 -10.45 -4.48
C PRO A 378 31.58 -11.32 -3.53
N LYS A 379 30.83 -10.69 -2.62
CA LYS A 379 29.92 -11.37 -1.70
C LYS A 379 28.70 -11.98 -2.42
N TYR A 380 28.30 -11.47 -3.57
CA TYR A 380 27.06 -11.84 -4.26
C TYR A 380 27.35 -12.54 -5.59
N ASN A 381 26.68 -13.67 -5.82
CA ASN A 381 26.82 -14.44 -7.05
C ASN A 381 25.89 -13.93 -8.16
N MET A 382 26.06 -12.67 -8.56
CA MET A 382 25.25 -12.03 -9.61
C MET A 382 25.72 -12.45 -11.00
N GLU A 383 24.80 -12.44 -11.97
CA GLU A 383 25.14 -12.70 -13.37
C GLU A 383 25.84 -11.48 -13.98
N PRO A 384 27.08 -11.60 -14.48
CA PRO A 384 27.79 -10.48 -15.08
C PRO A 384 27.06 -9.91 -16.31
N ASN A 385 27.21 -8.62 -16.58
CA ASN A 385 26.68 -7.92 -17.77
C ASN A 385 25.16 -8.11 -18.00
N SER A 386 24.42 -8.30 -16.91
CA SER A 386 22.97 -8.56 -16.92
C SER A 386 22.13 -7.42 -16.35
N PHE A 387 22.75 -6.26 -16.16
CA PHE A 387 22.11 -5.08 -15.55
C PHE A 387 22.19 -3.87 -16.48
N TRP A 388 21.14 -3.06 -16.46
CA TRP A 388 21.18 -1.70 -16.99
C TRP A 388 21.95 -0.80 -16.04
N VAL A 389 22.76 0.09 -16.59
CA VAL A 389 23.50 1.11 -15.85
C VAL A 389 22.94 2.47 -16.21
N VAL A 390 22.29 3.12 -15.24
CA VAL A 390 22.01 4.55 -15.27
C VAL A 390 23.28 5.24 -14.82
N ARG A 391 23.88 6.07 -15.69
CA ARG A 391 25.24 6.58 -15.43
C ARG A 391 25.21 7.72 -14.43
N ASP A 392 24.26 8.63 -14.60
CA ASP A 392 24.05 9.79 -13.73
C ASP A 392 22.63 10.33 -13.94
N TRP A 393 21.85 10.48 -12.87
CA TRP A 393 20.50 11.05 -12.98
C TRP A 393 20.57 12.57 -13.24
N GLU A 394 20.00 13.07 -14.34
CA GLU A 394 19.80 14.51 -14.55
C GLU A 394 18.82 15.10 -13.53
N THR A 395 17.83 14.31 -13.11
CA THR A 395 16.86 14.69 -12.07
C THR A 395 16.89 13.69 -10.93
N ALA A 396 17.03 14.21 -9.70
CA ALA A 396 17.01 13.45 -8.45
C ALA A 396 18.13 12.40 -8.32
N SER A 397 17.82 11.30 -7.65
CA SER A 397 18.68 10.18 -7.30
C SER A 397 17.79 9.00 -6.88
N THR A 398 18.36 7.83 -6.56
CA THR A 398 17.67 6.79 -5.77
C THR A 398 18.33 6.64 -4.41
N GLU A 399 17.61 6.18 -3.38
CA GLU A 399 18.11 6.05 -2.00
C GLU A 399 17.51 4.80 -1.32
N GLY A 400 17.82 4.56 -0.03
CA GLY A 400 17.29 3.42 0.72
C GLY A 400 15.76 3.31 0.61
N GLY A 401 15.19 2.14 0.35
CA GLY A 401 13.77 1.95 0.04
C GLY A 401 13.40 2.00 -1.45
N SER A 402 14.28 2.56 -2.31
CA SER A 402 14.05 2.56 -3.75
C SER A 402 14.15 1.18 -4.38
N SER A 403 14.82 0.21 -3.76
CA SER A 403 15.00 -1.15 -4.27
C SER A 403 13.74 -1.76 -4.86
N GLY A 404 13.89 -2.39 -6.03
CA GLY A 404 12.77 -2.99 -6.75
C GLY A 404 11.90 -2.00 -7.54
N SER A 405 12.15 -0.69 -7.45
CA SER A 405 11.46 0.31 -8.25
C SER A 405 11.67 0.09 -9.75
N PRO A 406 10.65 0.29 -10.60
CA PRO A 406 10.82 0.14 -12.03
C PRO A 406 11.66 1.26 -12.64
N LEU A 407 12.49 0.90 -13.62
CA LEU A 407 13.01 1.83 -14.62
C LEU A 407 12.08 1.78 -15.83
N LEU A 408 11.56 2.94 -16.21
CA LEU A 408 10.62 3.08 -17.32
C LEU A 408 11.31 3.70 -18.53
N ASP A 409 11.04 3.16 -19.72
CA ASP A 409 11.47 3.80 -20.98
C ASP A 409 10.57 5.00 -21.33
N LYS A 410 10.87 5.67 -22.46
CA LYS A 410 10.07 6.78 -22.99
C LYS A 410 8.58 6.46 -23.16
N GLY A 411 8.24 5.20 -23.41
CA GLY A 411 6.86 4.71 -23.52
C GLY A 411 6.20 4.40 -22.17
N LYS A 412 6.87 4.70 -21.05
CA LYS A 412 6.49 4.40 -19.67
C LYS A 412 6.34 2.89 -19.42
N ARG A 413 7.20 2.09 -20.04
CA ARG A 413 7.23 0.62 -19.91
C ARG A 413 8.44 0.18 -19.11
N ILE A 414 8.25 -0.82 -18.25
CA ILE A 414 9.30 -1.40 -17.41
C ILE A 414 10.37 -2.03 -18.30
N VAL A 415 11.62 -1.59 -18.13
CA VAL A 415 12.82 -2.20 -18.73
C VAL A 415 13.68 -2.94 -17.70
N GLY A 416 13.41 -2.74 -16.41
CA GLY A 416 14.16 -3.35 -15.31
C GLY A 416 13.69 -2.86 -13.94
N THR A 417 14.28 -3.42 -12.87
CA THR A 417 14.00 -3.06 -11.47
C THR A 417 15.29 -2.65 -10.75
N LEU A 418 15.24 -1.67 -9.85
CA LEU A 418 16.43 -1.17 -9.17
C LEU A 418 17.04 -2.27 -8.29
N THR A 419 18.31 -2.57 -8.54
CA THR A 419 19.13 -3.44 -7.68
C THR A 419 19.88 -2.62 -6.65
N GLY A 420 20.42 -1.46 -7.03
CA GLY A 420 21.25 -0.69 -6.13
C GLY A 420 22.08 0.38 -6.85
N GLY A 421 23.11 0.88 -6.19
CA GLY A 421 24.04 1.85 -6.76
C GLY A 421 24.56 2.84 -5.72
N VAL A 422 25.29 3.85 -6.20
CA VAL A 422 25.95 4.83 -5.33
C VAL A 422 25.30 6.21 -5.36
N SER A 423 24.20 6.38 -6.12
CA SER A 423 23.53 7.67 -6.19
C SER A 423 22.94 8.06 -4.83
N GLN A 424 23.04 9.33 -4.45
CA GLN A 424 22.33 9.94 -3.32
C GLN A 424 22.24 11.46 -3.54
N CYS A 425 21.22 12.15 -3.01
CA CYS A 425 21.06 13.60 -3.21
C CYS A 425 22.27 14.41 -2.73
N SER A 426 22.97 13.91 -1.70
CA SER A 426 24.12 14.56 -1.08
C SER A 426 25.46 14.27 -1.77
N SER A 427 25.48 13.41 -2.81
CA SER A 427 26.72 13.01 -3.48
C SER A 427 26.55 12.86 -5.01
N THR A 428 27.33 12.00 -5.67
CA THR A 428 27.17 11.69 -7.09
C THR A 428 25.76 11.18 -7.36
N ARG A 429 25.18 11.50 -8.52
CA ARG A 429 23.84 11.04 -8.90
C ARG A 429 23.87 9.75 -9.71
N GLY A 430 24.93 8.96 -9.58
CA GLY A 430 25.09 7.68 -10.22
C GLY A 430 26.51 7.12 -10.07
N PRO A 431 26.77 5.90 -10.60
CA PRO A 431 25.81 5.07 -11.30
C PRO A 431 24.82 4.35 -10.38
N ASP A 432 23.62 4.09 -10.93
CA ASP A 432 22.67 3.12 -10.37
C ASP A 432 22.49 1.94 -11.33
N ILE A 433 22.26 0.77 -10.73
CA ILE A 433 22.22 -0.52 -11.38
C ILE A 433 20.80 -1.08 -11.28
N TYR A 434 20.22 -1.43 -12.43
CA TYR A 434 18.89 -2.00 -12.54
C TYR A 434 18.99 -3.39 -13.17
N ALA A 435 18.37 -4.39 -12.54
CA ALA A 435 18.18 -5.72 -13.14
C ALA A 435 17.51 -5.58 -14.51
N SER A 436 18.16 -6.08 -15.57
CA SER A 436 17.63 -5.92 -16.93
C SER A 436 16.55 -6.95 -17.23
N LEU A 437 15.32 -6.49 -17.51
CA LEU A 437 14.24 -7.37 -17.95
C LEU A 437 14.61 -8.09 -19.26
N GLN A 438 15.31 -7.41 -20.17
CA GLN A 438 15.79 -7.99 -21.43
C GLN A 438 16.73 -9.17 -21.18
N LYS A 439 17.71 -9.01 -20.28
CA LYS A 439 18.70 -10.05 -19.96
C LYS A 439 18.04 -11.22 -19.25
N PHE A 440 17.02 -10.95 -18.46
CA PHE A 440 16.29 -11.94 -17.69
C PHE A 440 15.15 -12.64 -18.46
N TRP A 441 14.69 -12.08 -19.57
CA TRP A 441 13.46 -12.46 -20.29
C TRP A 441 13.28 -13.95 -20.58
N GLN A 442 14.39 -14.64 -20.91
CA GLN A 442 14.44 -16.04 -21.34
C GLN A 442 15.30 -16.92 -20.41
N VAL A 443 15.59 -16.45 -19.19
CA VAL A 443 16.39 -17.21 -18.23
C VAL A 443 15.53 -18.32 -17.62
N ASN A 444 15.87 -19.57 -17.94
CA ASN A 444 15.19 -20.76 -17.42
C ASN A 444 15.82 -21.26 -16.11
N GLY A 445 15.07 -22.01 -15.31
CA GLY A 445 15.60 -22.73 -14.15
C GLY A 445 15.95 -21.83 -12.95
N SER A 446 15.27 -20.70 -12.80
CA SER A 446 15.48 -19.80 -11.66
C SER A 446 14.81 -20.38 -10.40
N LEU A 447 15.61 -20.83 -9.42
CA LEU A 447 15.17 -21.42 -8.13
C LEU A 447 14.01 -22.42 -8.25
N ASP A 448 14.29 -23.59 -8.82
CA ASP A 448 13.33 -24.68 -9.00
C ASP A 448 12.09 -24.33 -9.86
N ASN A 449 12.09 -23.15 -10.49
CA ASN A 449 11.12 -22.79 -11.52
C ASN A 449 11.71 -23.04 -12.93
N PRO A 450 11.18 -24.00 -13.70
CA PRO A 450 11.68 -24.28 -15.05
C PRO A 450 11.34 -23.18 -16.05
N ASN A 451 10.36 -22.33 -15.75
CA ASN A 451 9.83 -21.33 -16.67
C ASN A 451 10.64 -20.02 -16.61
N PRO A 452 10.86 -19.35 -17.75
CA PRO A 452 11.38 -18.00 -17.79
C PRO A 452 10.30 -16.98 -17.42
N VAL A 453 10.68 -15.73 -17.14
CA VAL A 453 9.70 -14.67 -16.84
C VAL A 453 8.72 -14.40 -17.99
N SER A 454 9.17 -14.60 -19.23
CA SER A 454 8.31 -14.51 -20.43
C SER A 454 7.17 -15.50 -20.45
N TYR A 455 7.26 -16.64 -19.76
CA TYR A 455 6.14 -17.57 -19.63
C TYR A 455 4.94 -16.93 -18.91
N TYR A 456 5.21 -16.03 -17.96
CA TYR A 456 4.20 -15.35 -17.17
C TYR A 456 3.75 -14.02 -17.79
N LEU A 457 4.67 -13.31 -18.44
CA LEU A 457 4.41 -11.98 -19.02
C LEU A 457 3.99 -12.03 -20.49
N ASP A 458 4.34 -13.08 -21.22
CA ASP A 458 3.83 -13.40 -22.55
C ASP A 458 3.24 -14.82 -22.61
N PRO A 459 2.18 -15.13 -21.84
CA PRO A 459 1.61 -16.47 -21.77
C PRO A 459 0.99 -16.94 -23.10
N GLN A 460 0.69 -16.01 -24.02
CA GLN A 460 0.18 -16.33 -25.35
C GLN A 460 1.29 -16.61 -26.39
N GLY A 461 2.56 -16.43 -26.01
CA GLY A 461 3.69 -16.58 -26.93
C GLY A 461 3.59 -15.64 -28.12
N SER A 462 3.15 -14.41 -27.91
CA SER A 462 2.92 -13.41 -28.96
C SER A 462 4.23 -12.97 -29.63
N GLN A 463 5.39 -13.28 -29.01
CA GLN A 463 6.73 -12.86 -29.44
C GLN A 463 6.90 -11.34 -29.49
N THR A 464 6.05 -10.58 -28.78
CA THR A 464 6.22 -9.14 -28.69
C THR A 464 7.41 -8.81 -27.81
N ALA A 465 8.23 -7.85 -28.24
CA ALA A 465 9.33 -7.35 -27.43
C ALA A 465 8.87 -6.30 -26.41
N GLN A 466 7.66 -5.77 -26.54
CA GLN A 466 7.12 -4.72 -25.68
C GLN A 466 5.59 -4.70 -25.71
N MET A 467 4.97 -4.22 -24.64
CA MET A 467 3.52 -3.97 -24.58
C MET A 467 3.19 -2.76 -23.72
N ASN A 468 1.98 -2.24 -23.86
CA ASN A 468 1.49 -1.10 -23.07
C ASN A 468 0.89 -1.57 -21.73
N GLY A 469 0.65 -0.60 -20.85
CA GLY A 469 -0.02 -0.87 -19.58
C GLY A 469 -1.53 -1.08 -19.72
N LEU A 470 -2.12 -1.61 -18.66
CA LEU A 470 -3.53 -1.96 -18.56
C LEU A 470 -4.15 -1.33 -17.31
N ASN A 471 -5.33 -0.72 -17.49
CA ASN A 471 -6.26 -0.50 -16.39
C ASN A 471 -7.17 -1.74 -16.31
N PRO A 472 -7.09 -2.57 -15.26
CA PRO A 472 -7.93 -3.76 -15.12
C PRO A 472 -9.43 -3.44 -15.00
N TYR A 473 -9.79 -2.16 -14.82
CA TYR A 473 -11.15 -1.64 -14.72
C TYR A 473 -11.48 -0.64 -15.84
N ALA A 474 -10.87 -0.77 -17.02
CA ALA A 474 -11.05 0.18 -18.13
C ALA A 474 -12.50 0.41 -18.59
N SER A 475 -13.41 -0.55 -18.35
CA SER A 475 -14.85 -0.41 -18.65
C SER A 475 -15.58 0.51 -17.68
N GLU A 476 -15.13 0.61 -16.43
CA GLU A 476 -15.73 1.41 -15.36
C GLU A 476 -14.64 2.05 -14.47
N PRO A 477 -13.82 2.95 -15.03
CA PRO A 477 -12.65 3.46 -14.34
C PRO A 477 -13.03 4.40 -13.19
N PHE A 478 -12.27 4.31 -12.11
CA PHE A 478 -12.26 5.35 -11.08
C PHE A 478 -11.26 6.42 -11.47
N THR A 479 -11.63 7.68 -11.29
CA THR A 479 -10.76 8.83 -11.56
C THR A 479 -10.65 9.71 -10.34
N LYS A 480 -9.45 10.21 -10.04
CA LYS A 480 -9.22 11.21 -9.00
C LYS A 480 -9.27 12.60 -9.66
N SER A 481 -10.12 13.48 -9.13
CA SER A 481 -10.17 14.89 -9.54
C SER A 481 -9.55 15.76 -8.46
N HIS A 482 -8.90 16.85 -8.90
CA HIS A 482 -8.30 17.85 -8.03
C HIS A 482 -9.06 19.17 -8.18
N ASN A 483 -9.15 19.94 -7.09
CA ASN A 483 -9.74 21.27 -7.09
C ASN A 483 -8.75 22.37 -7.52
N PHE A 484 -7.51 22.00 -7.84
CA PHE A 484 -6.48 22.91 -8.30
C PHE A 484 -5.78 22.32 -9.52
N LYS A 485 -5.23 23.19 -10.35
CA LYS A 485 -4.26 22.87 -11.42
C LYS A 485 -2.87 23.29 -11.00
N THR A 486 -1.86 22.60 -11.53
CA THR A 486 -0.45 22.87 -11.22
C THR A 486 0.03 24.24 -11.71
N ASP A 487 -0.71 24.89 -12.61
CA ASP A 487 -0.44 26.21 -13.19
C ASP A 487 -1.39 27.31 -12.69
N GLU A 488 -2.18 27.06 -11.64
CA GLU A 488 -3.05 28.07 -11.07
C GLU A 488 -2.26 29.23 -10.46
N ILE A 489 -2.62 30.45 -10.88
CA ILE A 489 -2.09 31.70 -10.34
C ILE A 489 -3.20 32.36 -9.54
N PRO A 490 -2.97 32.72 -8.26
CA PRO A 490 -3.96 33.44 -7.47
C PRO A 490 -4.26 34.79 -8.15
N VAL A 491 -5.51 34.96 -8.59
CA VAL A 491 -5.98 36.22 -9.19
C VAL A 491 -6.12 37.30 -8.12
N GLU A 492 -6.51 36.89 -6.91
CA GLU A 492 -6.68 37.79 -5.77
C GLU A 492 -6.43 37.02 -4.48
N THR A 493 -5.71 37.62 -3.54
CA THR A 493 -5.45 37.03 -2.22
C THR A 493 -6.19 37.83 -1.17
N TYR A 494 -7.18 37.20 -0.57
CA TYR A 494 -7.90 37.75 0.57
C TYR A 494 -7.29 37.18 1.86
N PHE A 495 -6.87 38.06 2.77
CA PHE A 495 -6.43 37.74 4.14
C PHE A 495 -5.06 37.07 4.37
N GLN A 496 -4.18 36.97 3.36
CA GLN A 496 -2.82 36.36 3.41
C GLN A 496 -2.75 34.88 3.84
N SER A 497 -3.45 34.47 4.90
CA SER A 497 -3.62 33.08 5.35
C SER A 497 -4.88 32.96 6.20
N VAL A 498 -5.71 31.94 5.96
CA VAL A 498 -6.81 31.55 6.86
C VAL A 498 -6.53 30.14 7.38
N PRO A 499 -6.61 29.87 8.69
CA PRO A 499 -6.36 28.53 9.20
C PRO A 499 -7.39 27.53 8.66
N MET A 500 -6.91 26.48 8.01
CA MET A 500 -7.76 25.40 7.53
C MET A 500 -8.44 24.71 8.71
N PHE A 501 -9.75 24.46 8.61
CA PHE A 501 -10.63 23.95 9.68
C PHE A 501 -10.95 24.91 10.84
N ALA A 502 -10.52 26.18 10.81
CA ALA A 502 -11.01 27.21 11.73
C ALA A 502 -12.29 27.86 11.18
N THR A 503 -13.39 27.10 11.19
CA THR A 503 -14.73 27.59 10.85
C THR A 503 -15.29 28.36 12.05
N GLY A 504 -15.76 29.59 11.82
CA GLY A 504 -15.97 30.58 12.87
C GLY A 504 -14.73 31.46 13.14
N ASN A 505 -13.92 31.74 12.12
CA ASN A 505 -12.76 32.63 12.24
C ASN A 505 -13.17 34.11 12.36
N THR A 506 -12.18 34.97 12.64
CA THR A 506 -12.37 36.43 12.77
C THR A 506 -12.92 37.11 11.52
N PHE A 507 -12.94 36.43 10.37
CA PHE A 507 -13.50 36.92 9.12
C PHE A 507 -14.97 36.52 8.92
N GLY A 508 -15.54 35.72 9.83
CA GLY A 508 -16.94 35.29 9.79
C GLY A 508 -17.23 34.11 8.87
N TYR A 509 -16.21 33.46 8.30
CA TYR A 509 -16.41 32.26 7.48
C TYR A 509 -16.74 31.04 8.35
N THR A 510 -17.85 30.37 8.03
CA THR A 510 -18.35 29.19 8.75
C THR A 510 -18.13 27.87 8.00
N GLU A 511 -17.73 27.94 6.73
CA GLU A 511 -17.52 26.79 5.86
C GLU A 511 -16.65 27.22 4.67
N PHE A 512 -15.81 26.31 4.18
CA PHE A 512 -15.09 26.46 2.92
C PHE A 512 -15.57 25.39 1.97
N ALA A 513 -15.76 25.74 0.70
CA ALA A 513 -16.30 24.86 -0.32
C ALA A 513 -15.52 25.00 -1.62
N GLU A 514 -15.07 23.89 -2.15
CA GLU A 514 -14.33 23.79 -3.41
C GLU A 514 -15.30 23.38 -4.52
N GLU A 515 -15.30 24.12 -5.64
CA GLU A 515 -16.15 23.81 -6.78
C GLU A 515 -15.54 22.73 -7.66
N PHE A 516 -16.39 21.81 -8.11
CA PHE A 516 -16.11 20.80 -9.11
C PHE A 516 -17.22 20.81 -10.16
N TYR A 517 -16.90 20.31 -11.34
CA TYR A 517 -17.87 20.21 -12.43
C TYR A 517 -17.80 18.84 -13.11
N VAL A 518 -18.96 18.24 -13.33
CA VAL A 518 -19.12 17.05 -14.17
C VAL A 518 -20.18 17.28 -15.25
N SER A 519 -19.89 16.90 -16.49
CA SER A 519 -20.81 17.09 -17.63
C SER A 519 -21.95 16.07 -17.68
N THR A 520 -21.79 14.95 -16.97
CA THR A 520 -22.76 13.85 -16.91
C THR A 520 -22.98 13.45 -15.45
N ALA A 521 -24.06 12.70 -15.19
CA ALA A 521 -24.33 12.19 -13.85
C ALA A 521 -23.21 11.22 -13.43
N THR A 522 -22.49 11.56 -12.37
CA THR A 522 -21.31 10.83 -11.88
C THR A 522 -21.51 10.44 -10.43
N GLN A 523 -21.08 9.23 -10.06
CA GLN A 523 -21.08 8.78 -8.67
C GLN A 523 -19.75 9.13 -7.98
N LEU A 524 -19.83 9.93 -6.92
CA LEU A 524 -18.72 10.18 -6.02
C LEU A 524 -18.66 9.06 -4.97
N GLN A 525 -17.47 8.50 -4.78
CA GLN A 525 -17.24 7.33 -3.94
C GLN A 525 -16.52 7.69 -2.63
N GLY A 526 -15.87 8.85 -2.62
CA GLY A 526 -15.14 9.36 -1.48
C GLY A 526 -14.44 10.67 -1.85
N VAL A 527 -13.65 11.17 -0.92
CA VAL A 527 -12.85 12.38 -1.08
C VAL A 527 -11.45 12.16 -0.53
N PHE A 528 -10.46 12.79 -1.18
CA PHE A 528 -9.13 12.94 -0.61
C PHE A 528 -9.03 14.32 0.04
N ILE A 529 -8.64 14.36 1.31
CA ILE A 529 -8.48 15.61 2.05
C ILE A 529 -7.06 15.68 2.57
N SER A 530 -6.28 16.60 2.01
CA SER A 530 -5.04 17.05 2.61
C SER A 530 -5.36 17.89 3.83
N SER A 531 -4.80 17.56 4.98
CA SER A 531 -4.95 18.30 6.24
C SER A 531 -3.59 18.82 6.71
N PRO A 532 -3.47 20.10 7.13
CA PRO A 532 -2.23 20.63 7.65
C PRO A 532 -1.91 19.99 8.99
N SER A 533 -0.66 20.16 9.42
CA SER A 533 -0.30 19.80 10.77
C SER A 533 -1.07 20.65 11.80
N THR A 534 -1.67 20.00 12.80
CA THR A 534 -2.38 20.67 13.88
C THR A 534 -2.15 19.95 15.21
N SER A 535 -1.85 20.73 16.24
CA SER A 535 -1.73 20.27 17.63
C SER A 535 -3.05 20.38 18.41
N ASN A 536 -4.16 20.75 17.75
CA ASN A 536 -5.46 21.04 18.37
C ASN A 536 -6.62 20.24 17.74
N ALA A 537 -6.34 19.07 17.16
CA ALA A 537 -7.34 18.25 16.48
C ALA A 537 -8.56 17.88 17.35
N SER A 538 -8.41 17.86 18.68
CA SER A 538 -9.46 17.52 19.66
C SER A 538 -10.68 18.43 19.65
N ASN A 539 -10.55 19.67 19.17
CA ASN A 539 -11.65 20.63 19.10
C ASN A 539 -12.25 20.76 17.69
N LEU A 540 -11.72 20.00 16.72
CA LEU A 540 -12.16 20.05 15.34
C LEU A 540 -13.35 19.10 15.14
N ASN A 541 -14.56 19.63 15.06
CA ASN A 541 -15.76 18.91 14.64
C ASN A 541 -15.98 19.11 13.13
N VAL A 542 -15.05 18.60 12.32
CA VAL A 542 -15.13 18.82 10.87
C VAL A 542 -16.15 17.85 10.26
N ARG A 543 -17.03 18.41 9.45
CA ARG A 543 -17.99 17.68 8.60
C ARG A 543 -17.56 17.82 7.16
N ILE A 544 -17.55 16.72 6.43
CA ILE A 544 -17.43 16.73 4.98
C ILE A 544 -18.81 16.77 4.39
N LYS A 545 -19.09 17.76 3.56
CA LYS A 545 -20.38 17.97 2.93
C LYS A 545 -20.25 18.05 1.42
N ILE A 546 -21.25 17.54 0.72
CA ILE A 546 -21.37 17.65 -0.73
C ILE A 546 -22.62 18.46 -1.02
N TYR A 547 -22.47 19.54 -1.79
CA TYR A 547 -23.58 20.39 -2.22
C TYR A 547 -23.71 20.40 -3.73
N SER A 548 -24.92 20.62 -4.24
CA SER A 548 -25.16 21.06 -5.63
C SER A 548 -25.53 22.54 -5.68
N GLY A 549 -25.24 23.19 -6.81
CA GLY A 549 -25.67 24.55 -7.08
C GLY A 549 -24.96 25.15 -8.30
N LYS A 550 -25.55 26.17 -8.92
CA LYS A 550 -24.99 26.82 -10.12
C LYS A 550 -23.99 27.95 -9.81
N ASP A 551 -24.14 28.58 -8.65
CA ASP A 551 -23.37 29.77 -8.26
C ASP A 551 -22.99 29.68 -6.76
N GLY A 552 -22.56 28.50 -6.34
CA GLY A 552 -22.20 28.18 -4.96
C GLY A 552 -22.97 27.01 -4.34
N PRO A 553 -22.57 26.56 -3.13
CA PRO A 553 -23.19 25.46 -2.41
C PRO A 553 -24.61 25.84 -1.95
N LYS A 554 -25.66 25.29 -2.62
CA LYS A 554 -27.07 25.64 -2.35
C LYS A 554 -27.86 24.49 -1.71
N GLN A 555 -27.77 23.29 -2.28
CA GLN A 555 -28.52 22.12 -1.80
C GLN A 555 -27.55 21.07 -1.27
N LEU A 556 -27.68 20.71 0.01
CA LEU A 556 -26.90 19.63 0.63
C LEU A 556 -27.35 18.28 0.08
N LEU A 557 -26.41 17.52 -0.47
CA LEU A 557 -26.61 16.17 -0.99
C LEU A 557 -26.13 15.09 -0.03
N TYR A 558 -25.05 15.36 0.70
CA TYR A 558 -24.41 14.40 1.58
C TYR A 558 -23.64 15.10 2.70
N GLU A 559 -23.57 14.47 3.87
CA GLU A 559 -22.75 14.90 5.00
C GLU A 559 -22.21 13.68 5.75
N GLN A 560 -20.94 13.71 6.13
CA GLN A 560 -20.38 12.77 7.09
C GLN A 560 -19.33 13.43 7.99
N PRO A 561 -19.13 12.95 9.23
CA PRO A 561 -18.05 13.42 10.08
C PRO A 561 -16.69 13.06 9.51
N TYR A 562 -15.73 13.97 9.61
CA TYR A 562 -14.31 13.65 9.49
C TYR A 562 -13.78 13.33 10.89
N ASP A 563 -13.65 12.04 11.19
CA ASP A 563 -13.33 11.57 12.54
C ASP A 563 -11.83 11.73 12.85
N TYR A 564 -11.47 12.72 13.68
CA TYR A 564 -10.10 12.99 14.15
C TYR A 564 -9.86 12.64 15.63
N SER A 565 -10.89 12.20 16.33
CA SER A 565 -10.89 12.07 17.79
C SER A 565 -11.14 10.64 18.21
N TYR A 566 -10.54 10.23 19.32
CA TYR A 566 -10.72 8.87 19.82
C TYR A 566 -10.45 8.78 21.31
N ARG A 567 -10.72 7.61 21.88
CA ARG A 567 -10.71 7.36 23.33
C ARG A 567 -9.53 6.48 23.69
N TYR A 568 -8.60 7.03 24.45
CA TYR A 568 -7.49 6.29 25.03
C TYR A 568 -7.74 5.95 26.49
N TYR A 569 -7.19 4.82 26.92
CA TYR A 569 -7.26 4.40 28.31
C TYR A 569 -6.03 4.91 29.07
N SER A 570 -6.24 5.76 30.06
CA SER A 570 -5.18 6.19 31.00
C SER A 570 -5.75 6.33 32.40
N ASN A 571 -4.94 5.97 33.41
CA ASN A 571 -5.29 6.12 34.84
C ASN A 571 -6.66 5.52 35.23
N GLY A 572 -7.02 4.36 34.69
CA GLY A 572 -8.27 3.69 35.02
C GLY A 572 -9.53 4.26 34.35
N SER A 573 -9.39 5.21 33.40
CA SER A 573 -10.51 5.87 32.73
C SER A 573 -10.25 6.11 31.24
N PHE A 574 -11.31 6.43 30.49
CA PHE A 574 -11.21 6.82 29.07
C PHE A 574 -11.13 8.34 28.97
N SER A 575 -10.03 8.83 28.43
CA SER A 575 -9.84 10.23 28.07
C SER A 575 -9.89 10.35 26.53
N GLN A 576 -10.30 11.50 26.00
CA GLN A 576 -10.15 11.78 24.57
C GLN A 576 -8.75 12.31 24.29
N THR A 577 -8.02 11.72 23.33
CA THR A 577 -6.77 12.32 22.81
C THR A 577 -6.79 12.42 21.29
N GLN A 578 -5.85 13.19 20.77
CA GLN A 578 -5.78 13.70 19.41
C GLN A 578 -5.07 12.73 18.49
N ARG A 579 -5.63 12.46 17.30
CA ARG A 579 -4.88 11.83 16.21
C ARG A 579 -3.59 12.59 16.01
N ASP A 580 -2.48 11.86 15.82
CA ASP A 580 -1.22 12.49 15.50
C ASP A 580 -1.32 13.16 14.12
N MET A 581 -1.75 14.41 14.14
CA MET A 581 -1.83 15.32 13.01
C MET A 581 -0.63 16.25 13.02
N ARG A 582 0.54 15.85 13.57
CA ARG A 582 1.75 16.70 13.57
C ARG A 582 2.41 16.84 12.19
N HIS A 583 1.86 16.17 11.18
CA HIS A 583 2.36 16.19 9.80
C HIS A 583 1.23 16.46 8.81
N ASN A 584 1.59 17.08 7.69
CA ASN A 584 0.68 17.23 6.56
C ASN A 584 0.39 15.85 5.97
N VAL A 585 -0.87 15.47 5.94
CA VAL A 585 -1.31 14.14 5.49
C VAL A 585 -2.51 14.28 4.56
N GLU A 586 -2.53 13.52 3.47
CA GLU A 586 -3.70 13.29 2.66
C GLU A 586 -4.43 12.05 3.20
N ASN A 587 -5.72 12.19 3.45
CA ASN A 587 -6.57 11.10 3.92
C ASN A 587 -7.62 10.80 2.86
N TYR A 588 -7.80 9.52 2.55
CA TYR A 588 -8.95 9.08 1.77
C TYR A 588 -10.13 8.81 2.71
N ILE A 589 -11.28 9.42 2.41
CA ILE A 589 -12.52 9.23 3.15
C ILE A 589 -13.55 8.68 2.18
N GLY A 590 -13.79 7.37 2.24
CA GLY A 590 -14.88 6.72 1.51
C GLY A 590 -16.23 7.22 2.00
N PHE A 591 -17.19 7.38 1.10
CA PHE A 591 -18.56 7.69 1.46
C PHE A 591 -19.30 6.43 1.87
N THR A 592 -20.18 6.54 2.87
CA THR A 592 -21.00 5.40 3.32
C THR A 592 -21.94 4.92 2.21
N ASN A 593 -22.39 5.86 1.37
CA ASN A 593 -23.12 5.57 0.15
C ASN A 593 -22.57 6.46 -0.98
N PRO A 594 -22.46 5.96 -2.22
CA PRO A 594 -22.08 6.79 -3.35
C PRO A 594 -23.04 7.97 -3.54
N VAL A 595 -22.50 9.15 -3.85
CA VAL A 595 -23.27 10.40 -4.02
C VAL A 595 -23.35 10.72 -5.51
N THR A 596 -24.56 10.80 -6.07
CA THR A 596 -24.72 11.16 -7.49
C THR A 596 -24.71 12.68 -7.65
N VAL A 597 -23.83 13.19 -8.51
CA VAL A 597 -23.69 14.62 -8.84
C VAL A 597 -23.79 14.85 -10.35
N THR A 598 -24.24 16.03 -10.76
CA THR A 598 -24.29 16.45 -12.18
C THR A 598 -24.15 17.96 -12.25
N GLY A 599 -23.45 18.47 -13.26
CA GLY A 599 -23.12 19.90 -13.35
C GLY A 599 -22.14 20.36 -12.27
N SER A 600 -22.27 21.60 -11.82
CA SER A 600 -21.49 22.14 -10.70
C SER A 600 -21.93 21.53 -9.37
N PHE A 601 -20.95 21.07 -8.60
CA PHE A 601 -21.12 20.60 -7.24
C PHE A 601 -19.95 21.10 -6.38
N TYR A 602 -20.12 21.07 -5.06
CA TYR A 602 -19.15 21.62 -4.13
C TYR A 602 -18.82 20.61 -3.06
N ILE A 603 -17.53 20.42 -2.79
CA ILE A 603 -17.06 19.65 -1.64
C ILE A 603 -16.66 20.66 -0.57
N ALA A 604 -17.34 20.60 0.56
CA ALA A 604 -17.16 21.53 1.64
C ALA A 604 -16.68 20.85 2.92
N TYR A 605 -15.94 21.63 3.73
CA TYR A 605 -15.55 21.27 5.07
C TYR A 605 -15.91 22.40 6.04
N SER A 606 -16.57 22.01 7.14
CA SER A 606 -17.02 22.93 8.19
C SER A 606 -16.72 22.39 9.57
#